data_AF-A0A2V6Z8I3-F1
#
_entry.id   AF-A0A2V6Z8I3-F1
#
_cell.length_a   1.000
_cell.length_b   1.000
_cell.length_c   1.000
_cell.angle_alpha   90.00
_cell.angle_beta   90.00
_cell.angle_gamma   90.00
#
_symmetry.space_group_name_H-M   'P 1'
#
loop_
_entity.id
_entity.type
_entity.pdbx_description
1 polymer ?
#
loop_
_entity_poly.entity_id
_entity_poly.type
_entity_poly.pdbx_seq_one_letter_code
_entity_poly.pdbx_strand_id
1 'polypeptide(L)' 'MFGLGYQELLIILVIVLILFGANRLPELARSLGSSVKEFKKGVNEVKAEDTAAATKKPEENKT' A
#
# COMPACT_ATOMS: atom_id res chain seq x y z
N MET A 1 -30.44 -5.25 -15.48
CA MET A 1 -30.34 -6.03 -14.23
C MET A 1 -29.19 -7.04 -14.37
N PHE A 2 -27.94 -6.57 -14.30
CA PHE A 2 -26.74 -7.41 -14.32
C PHE A 2 -25.68 -6.66 -13.49
N GLY A 3 -25.94 -6.56 -12.18
CA GLY A 3 -24.88 -6.23 -11.24
C GLY A 3 -24.07 -7.49 -11.05
N LEU A 4 -22.74 -7.40 -11.13
CA LEU A 4 -21.87 -8.47 -10.68
C LEU A 4 -22.18 -8.71 -9.20
N GLY A 5 -23.01 -9.71 -8.94
CA GLY A 5 -23.41 -10.07 -7.60
C GLY A 5 -22.25 -10.74 -6.88
N TYR A 6 -22.42 -10.89 -5.58
CA TYR A 6 -21.47 -11.61 -4.75
C TYR A 6 -21.23 -13.05 -5.28
N GLN A 7 -22.26 -13.66 -5.86
CA GLN A 7 -22.21 -15.03 -6.39
C GLN A 7 -21.32 -15.14 -7.65
N GLU A 8 -21.46 -14.23 -8.61
CA GLU A 8 -20.62 -14.21 -9.82
C GLU A 8 -19.16 -13.95 -9.48
N LEU A 9 -18.90 -13.03 -8.54
CA LEU A 9 -17.54 -12.71 -8.09
C LEU A 9 -16.89 -13.94 -7.40
N LEU A 10 -17.65 -14.70 -6.63
CA LEU A 10 -17.18 -15.92 -5.98
C LEU A 10 -16.85 -17.02 -7.00
N ILE A 11 -17.65 -17.18 -8.05
CA ILE A 11 -17.36 -18.12 -9.15
C ILE A 11 -16.07 -17.73 -9.88
N ILE A 12 -15.90 -16.44 -10.21
CA ILE A 12 -14.68 -15.94 -10.85
C ILE A 12 -13.47 -16.19 -9.94
N LEU A 13 -13.61 -15.91 -8.64
CA LEU A 13 -12.55 -16.15 -7.66
C LEU A 13 -12.14 -17.62 -7.64
N VAL A 14 -13.09 -18.56 -7.65
CA VAL A 14 -12.81 -20.00 -7.69
C VAL A 14 -12.06 -20.37 -8.96
N ILE A 15 -12.45 -19.86 -10.13
CA ILE A 15 -11.75 -20.11 -11.40
C ILE A 15 -10.31 -19.60 -11.32
N VAL A 16 -10.10 -18.37 -10.84
CA VAL A 16 -8.77 -17.79 -10.67
C VAL A 16 -7.93 -18.62 -9.69
N LEU A 17 -8.52 -19.08 -8.58
CA LEU A 17 -7.84 -19.95 -7.60
C LEU A 17 -7.44 -21.30 -8.19
N ILE A 18 -8.20 -21.86 -9.14
CA ILE A 18 -7.85 -23.11 -9.83
C ILE A 18 -6.70 -22.86 -10.81
N LEU A 19 -6.74 -21.77 -11.59
CA LEU A 19 -5.73 -21.46 -12.60
C LEU A 19 -4.37 -21.08 -11.98
N PHE A 20 -4.40 -20.23 -10.96
CA PHE A 20 -3.19 -19.71 -10.31
C PHE A 20 -2.81 -20.52 -9.07
N GLY A 21 -3.75 -21.26 -8.47
CA GLY A 21 -3.56 -21.95 -7.20
C GLY A 21 -3.88 -21.06 -5.99
N ALA A 22 -4.47 -21.65 -4.95
CA ALA A 22 -4.86 -20.93 -3.73
C ALA A 22 -3.70 -20.28 -2.97
N ASN A 23 -2.47 -20.72 -3.21
CA ASN A 23 -1.28 -20.18 -2.56
C ASN A 23 -0.67 -18.97 -3.30
N ARG A 24 -0.92 -18.80 -4.60
CA ARG A 24 -0.26 -17.73 -5.39
C ARG A 24 -0.88 -16.36 -5.16
N LEU A 25 -2.21 -16.28 -5.05
CA LEU A 25 -2.88 -15.00 -4.73
C LEU A 25 -2.40 -14.37 -3.41
N PRO A 26 -2.35 -15.09 -2.26
CA PRO A 26 -1.87 -14.51 -1.01
C PRO A 26 -0.37 -14.20 -1.03
N GLU A 27 0.44 -14.97 -1.77
CA GLU A 27 1.87 -14.71 -1.95
C GLU A 27 2.12 -13.42 -2.74
N LEU A 28 1.37 -13.21 -3.83
CA LEU A 28 1.37 -11.96 -4.61
C LEU A 28 0.86 -10.78 -3.79
N ALA A 29 -0.23 -10.96 -3.04
CA ALA A 29 -0.76 -9.90 -2.18
C ALA A 29 0.23 -9.50 -1.07
N ARG A 30 0.94 -10.47 -0.48
CA ARG A 30 1.98 -10.20 0.53
C ARG A 30 3.17 -9.44 -0.05
N SER A 31 3.69 -9.87 -1.20
CA SER A 31 4.82 -9.18 -1.85
C SER A 31 4.45 -7.76 -2.27
N LEU A 32 3.32 -7.58 -2.96
CA LEU A 32 2.80 -6.26 -3.33
C LEU A 32 2.50 -5.39 -2.11
N GLY A 33 1.91 -5.96 -1.06
CA GLY A 33 1.60 -5.25 0.18
C GLY A 33 2.84 -4.73 0.89
N SER A 34 3.90 -5.53 0.96
CA SER A 34 5.19 -5.10 1.50
C SER A 34 5.81 -3.98 0.68
N SER A 35 5.82 -4.08 -0.65
CA SER A 35 6.33 -3.02 -1.53
C SER A 35 5.54 -1.72 -1.39
N VAL A 36 4.21 -1.79 -1.35
CA VAL A 36 3.36 -0.60 -1.15
C VAL A 36 3.58 0.02 0.23
N LYS A 37 3.78 -0.81 1.27
CA LYS A 37 4.08 -0.34 2.63
C LYS A 37 5.40 0.42 2.69
N GLU A 38 6.47 -0.13 2.11
CA GLU A 38 7.78 0.51 2.05
C GLU A 38 7.76 1.77 1.20
N PHE A 39 7.08 1.73 0.04
CA PHE A 39 6.88 2.89 -0.81
C PHE A 39 6.15 4.01 -0.07
N LYS A 40 5.06 3.70 0.62
CA LYS A 40 4.31 4.69 1.42
C LYS A 40 5.17 5.25 2.55
N LYS A 41 6.00 4.43 3.19
CA LYS A 41 6.93 4.88 4.24
C LYS A 41 7.94 5.88 3.68
N GLY A 42 8.62 5.55 2.58
CA GLY A 42 9.59 6.44 1.93
C GLY A 42 8.98 7.76 1.48
N VAL A 43 7.78 7.74 0.89
CA VAL A 43 7.05 8.97 0.51
C VAL A 43 6.73 9.83 1.73
N ASN A 44 6.39 9.22 2.87
CA ASN A 44 6.08 9.95 4.08
C ASN A 44 7.32 10.52 4.77
N GLU A 45 8.45 9.82 4.70
CA GLU A 45 9.75 10.31 5.17
C GLU A 45 10.22 11.52 4.34
N VAL A 46 10.14 11.45 3.00
CA VAL A 46 10.46 12.60 2.13
C VAL A 46 9.57 13.81 2.45
N LYS A 47 8.26 13.61 2.62
CA LYS A 47 7.34 14.69 3.04
C LYS A 47 7.67 15.25 4.42
N ALA A 48 8.09 14.40 5.36
CA ALA A 48 8.47 14.82 6.69
C ALA A 48 9.78 15.59 6.70
N GLU A 49 10.74 15.24 5.83
CA GLU A 49 12.00 15.98 5.65
C GLU A 49 11.77 17.35 5.01
N ASP A 50 10.89 17.45 4.01
CA ASP A 50 10.48 18.74 3.42
C ASP A 50 9.76 19.63 4.46
N THR A 51 8.97 19.04 5.36
CA THR A 51 8.27 19.79 6.42
C THR A 51 9.19 20.13 7.59
N ALA A 52 10.14 19.27 7.95
CA ALA A 52 11.10 19.52 9.03
C ALA A 52 12.19 20.54 8.64
N ALA A 53 12.49 20.68 7.34
CA ALA A 53 13.34 21.74 6.81
C ALA A 53 12.71 23.15 6.98
N ALA A 54 11.37 23.24 7.09
CA ALA A 54 10.67 24.50 7.35
C ALA A 54 10.64 24.92 8.84
N THR A 55 11.04 24.04 9.78
CA THR A 55 10.93 24.30 11.24
C THR A 55 12.28 24.36 11.96
N LYS A 56 13.41 24.36 11.24
CA LYS A 56 14.75 24.45 11.88
C LYS A 56 15.63 25.54 11.25
N LYS A 57 15.30 26.79 11.56
CA LYS A 57 16.22 27.94 11.57
C LYS A 57 15.84 28.85 12.76
N PRO A 58 16.79 29.59 13.36
CA PRO A 58 17.38 29.25 14.65
C PRO A 58 17.03 30.30 15.72
N GLU A 59 16.62 29.88 16.93
CA GLU A 59 16.56 30.81 18.07
C GLU A 59 17.97 31.02 18.64
N GLU A 60 18.61 31.98 18.02
CA GLU A 60 19.58 32.95 18.52
C GLU A 60 19.79 32.97 20.05
N ASN A 61 21.03 32.65 20.43
CA ASN A 61 21.75 33.18 21.58
C ASN A 61 21.25 34.57 22.01
N LYS A 62 20.65 34.66 23.20
CA LYS A 62 20.51 35.94 23.90
C LYS A 62 20.95 35.80 25.36
N THR A 63 22.18 36.29 25.57
CA THR A 63 22.68 37.06 26.73
C THR A 63 21.77 37.19 27.94
#